data_AF-A0A2M8Q7H6-F1
#
_entry.id   AF-A0A2M8Q7H6-F1
#
_cell.length_a   1.000
_cell.length_b   1.000
_cell.length_c   1.000
_cell.angle_alpha   90.00
_cell.angle_beta   90.00
_cell.angle_gamma   90.00
#
_symmetry.space_group_name_H-M   'P 1'
#
loop_
_entity.id
_entity.type
_entity.pdbx_description
1 polymer ?
#
loop_
_entity_poly.entity_id
_entity_poly.type
_entity_poly.pdbx_seq_one_letter_code
_entity_poly.pdbx_strand_id
1 'polypeptide(L)'
;MHHANHSNGEISFVFMAHTLGMFGFAFFTGWLVGRLGARPMIAFGAAVLAVSSVMSAVAANMLALTVALFLLGLGWNFCFVAGSALLTEALHPIERGRIQGANDMLVALASGAGSLSTGAIFAGGGMIAVGAVGLALTLAFTALAAWLNQRRT
;
A
#
# COMPACT_ATOMS: atom_id res chain seq x y z
N MET A 1 24.01 27.33 14.43
CA MET A 1 23.63 26.85 13.08
C MET A 1 24.31 25.51 12.85
N HIS A 2 23.76 24.42 13.38
CA HIS A 2 24.35 23.07 13.30
C HIS A 2 23.23 22.11 12.87
N HIS A 3 22.98 22.05 11.56
CA HIS A 3 22.00 21.13 10.98
C HIS A 3 22.70 19.80 10.72
N ALA A 4 22.23 18.75 11.38
CA ALA A 4 22.73 17.39 11.28
C ALA A 4 22.76 16.95 9.80
N ASN A 5 23.94 16.45 9.39
CA ASN A 5 24.21 15.82 8.10
C ASN A 5 23.43 14.48 7.98
N HIS A 6 22.11 14.53 7.79
CA HIS A 6 21.42 13.42 7.15
C HIS A 6 21.81 13.44 5.68
N SER A 7 22.63 12.46 5.27
CA SER A 7 23.05 12.32 3.88
C SER A 7 21.80 12.17 3.02
N ASN A 8 21.64 13.00 1.98
CA ASN A 8 20.58 12.86 0.98
C ASN A 8 20.48 11.42 0.40
N GLY A 9 21.55 10.62 0.52
CA GLY A 9 21.57 9.20 0.18
C GLY A 9 20.68 8.32 1.05
N GLU A 10 20.50 8.62 2.34
CA GLU A 10 19.69 7.80 3.25
C GLU A 10 18.19 7.89 2.90
N ILE A 11 17.70 9.12 2.67
CA ILE A 11 16.32 9.36 2.23
C ILE A 11 16.08 8.68 0.89
N SER A 12 17.01 8.84 -0.05
CA SER A 12 16.94 8.20 -1.37
C SER A 12 16.88 6.67 -1.25
N PHE A 13 17.61 6.08 -0.31
CA PHE A 13 17.59 4.64 -0.05
C PHE A 13 16.23 4.15 0.46
N VAL A 14 15.58 4.90 1.37
CA VAL A 14 14.23 4.60 1.84
C VAL A 14 13.22 4.63 0.68
N PHE A 15 13.27 5.66 -0.16
CA PHE A 15 12.41 5.76 -1.35
C PHE A 15 12.66 4.61 -2.34
N MET A 16 13.91 4.23 -2.54
CA MET A 16 14.28 3.13 -3.42
C MET A 16 13.75 1.79 -2.87
N ALA A 17 13.88 1.55 -1.56
CA ALA A 17 13.33 0.36 -0.91
C ALA A 17 11.79 0.31 -1.04
N HIS A 18 11.10 1.42 -0.81
CA HIS A 18 9.65 1.50 -1.01
C HIS A 18 9.25 1.15 -2.45
N THR A 19 9.89 1.79 -3.44
CA THR A 19 9.64 1.58 -4.87
C THR A 19 9.96 0.15 -5.29
N LEU A 20 11.03 -0.43 -4.75
CA LEU A 20 11.38 -1.83 -4.96
C LEU A 20 10.32 -2.77 -4.40
N GLY A 21 9.75 -2.48 -3.22
CA GLY A 21 8.61 -3.21 -2.68
C GLY A 21 7.37 -3.11 -3.59
N MET A 22 7.10 -1.91 -4.12
CA MET A 22 5.94 -1.65 -4.99
C MET A 22 6.01 -2.35 -6.34
N PHE A 23 7.16 -2.39 -7.00
CA PHE A 23 7.25 -2.87 -8.39
C PHE A 23 8.20 -4.05 -8.59
N GLY A 24 9.21 -4.20 -7.73
CA GLY A 24 10.26 -5.21 -7.90
C GLY A 24 9.75 -6.65 -7.88
N PHE A 25 8.66 -6.90 -7.16
CA PHE A 25 8.09 -8.24 -7.00
C PHE A 25 6.86 -8.51 -7.88
N ALA A 26 6.45 -7.56 -8.74
CA ALA A 26 5.16 -7.63 -9.45
C ALA A 26 4.97 -8.91 -10.29
N PHE A 27 6.04 -9.44 -10.89
CA PHE A 27 5.97 -10.71 -11.62
C PHE A 27 5.66 -11.89 -10.68
N PHE A 28 6.35 -11.96 -9.54
CA PHE A 28 6.15 -13.01 -8.53
C PHE A 28 4.75 -12.91 -7.91
N THR A 29 4.29 -11.69 -7.62
CA THR A 29 2.96 -11.47 -7.04
C THR A 29 1.85 -11.85 -8.02
N GLY A 30 2.01 -11.54 -9.32
CA GLY A 30 1.10 -11.99 -10.37
C GLY A 30 1.02 -13.51 -10.48
N TRP A 31 2.16 -14.20 -10.44
CA TRP A 31 2.19 -15.68 -10.41
C TRP A 31 1.49 -16.24 -9.17
N LEU A 32 1.70 -15.62 -8.01
CA LEU A 32 1.12 -16.06 -6.74
C LEU A 32 -0.40 -15.83 -6.70
N VAL A 33 -0.89 -14.71 -7.25
CA VAL A 33 -2.32 -14.44 -7.43
C VAL A 33 -2.97 -15.48 -8.34
N GLY A 34 -2.31 -15.87 -9.43
CA GLY A 34 -2.80 -16.92 -10.33
C GLY A 34 -2.91 -18.30 -9.67
N ARG A 35 -2.09 -18.59 -8.63
CA ARG A 35 -2.12 -19.87 -7.92
C ARG A 35 -3.00 -19.90 -6.68
N LEU A 36 -2.94 -18.86 -5.85
CA LEU A 36 -3.66 -18.80 -4.58
C LEU A 36 -5.04 -18.14 -4.72
N GLY A 37 -5.29 -17.44 -5.82
CA GLY A 37 -6.46 -16.62 -6.02
C GLY A 37 -6.31 -15.23 -5.42
N ALA A 38 -7.11 -14.29 -5.90
CA ALA A 38 -6.95 -12.89 -5.56
C ALA A 38 -7.47 -12.52 -4.15
N ARG A 39 -8.55 -13.13 -3.66
CA ARG A 39 -9.10 -12.84 -2.32
C ARG A 39 -8.11 -13.09 -1.17
N PRO A 40 -7.48 -14.29 -1.03
CA PRO A 40 -6.51 -14.51 0.05
C PRO A 40 -5.27 -13.61 -0.10
N MET A 41 -4.91 -13.27 -1.34
CA MET A 41 -3.79 -12.38 -1.60
C MET A 41 -4.05 -10.94 -1.14
N ILE A 42 -5.27 -10.44 -1.33
CA ILE A 42 -5.70 -9.13 -0.79
C ILE A 42 -5.65 -9.14 0.74
N ALA A 43 -6.13 -10.21 1.38
CA ALA A 43 -6.07 -10.33 2.83
C ALA A 43 -4.62 -10.33 3.36
N PHE A 44 -3.72 -11.05 2.68
CA PHE A 44 -2.30 -11.06 3.01
C PHE A 44 -1.67 -9.67 2.82
N GLY A 45 -1.93 -9.01 1.69
CA GLY A 45 -1.46 -7.65 1.43
C GLY A 45 -1.95 -6.65 2.49
N ALA A 46 -3.23 -6.73 2.87
CA ALA A 46 -3.80 -5.91 3.94
C ALA A 46 -3.13 -6.15 5.30
N ALA A 47 -2.81 -7.39 5.64
CA ALA A 47 -2.05 -7.70 6.86
C ALA A 47 -0.65 -7.08 6.83
N VAL A 48 0.05 -7.15 5.69
CA VAL A 48 1.37 -6.52 5.50
C VAL A 48 1.28 -4.99 5.61
N LEU A 49 0.23 -4.37 5.05
CA LEU A 49 -0.05 -2.93 5.19
C LEU A 49 -0.31 -2.53 6.66
N ALA A 50 -1.05 -3.34 7.41
CA ALA A 50 -1.28 -3.09 8.83
C ALA A 50 0.03 -3.17 9.64
N VAL A 51 0.85 -4.20 9.39
CA VAL A 51 2.16 -4.36 10.04
C VAL A 51 3.09 -3.19 9.71
N SER A 52 3.19 -2.81 8.43
CA SER A 52 4.03 -1.66 8.03
C SER A 52 3.55 -0.33 8.64
N SER A 53 2.24 -0.15 8.80
CA SER A 53 1.68 1.04 9.47
C SER A 53 2.10 1.11 10.94
N VAL A 54 2.04 -0.01 11.66
CA VAL A 54 2.52 -0.08 13.05
C VAL A 54 4.03 0.11 13.13
N MET A 55 4.80 -0.55 12.26
CA MET A 55 6.26 -0.44 12.23
C MET A 55 6.74 0.97 11.93
N SER A 56 6.07 1.68 11.02
CA SER A 56 6.42 3.07 10.68
C SER A 56 6.14 4.04 11.83
N ALA A 57 5.09 3.78 12.63
CA ALA A 57 4.78 4.59 13.82
C ALA A 57 5.83 4.44 14.93
N VAL A 58 6.42 3.25 15.10
CA VAL A 58 7.41 2.95 16.17
C VAL A 58 8.85 2.94 15.68
N ALA A 59 9.10 3.34 14.43
CA ALA A 59 10.44 3.30 13.84
C ALA A 59 11.40 4.24 14.59
N ALA A 60 12.34 3.65 15.33
CA ALA A 60 13.33 4.40 16.11
C ALA A 60 14.59 4.80 15.31
N ASN A 61 14.80 4.18 14.14
CA ASN A 61 15.97 4.44 13.29
C ASN A 61 15.62 4.31 11.80
N MET A 62 16.54 4.76 10.95
CA MET A 62 16.36 4.80 9.50
C MET A 62 16.19 3.42 8.87
N LEU A 63 16.88 2.40 9.38
CA LEU A 63 16.73 1.02 8.90
C LEU A 63 15.33 0.47 9.19
N ALA A 64 14.81 0.70 10.40
CA ALA A 64 13.45 0.30 10.76
C ALA A 64 12.41 0.99 9.88
N LEU A 65 12.61 2.29 9.59
CA LEU A 65 11.77 3.03 8.66
C LEU A 65 11.88 2.49 7.22
N THR A 66 13.09 2.19 6.76
CA THR A 66 13.33 1.58 5.43
C THR A 66 12.56 0.26 5.28
N VAL A 67 12.66 -0.62 6.28
CA VAL A 67 11.95 -1.90 6.28
C VAL A 67 10.44 -1.69 6.33
N ALA A 68 9.95 -0.75 7.14
CA ALA A 68 8.53 -0.42 7.20
C ALA A 68 8.00 0.07 5.84
N LEU A 69 8.70 0.97 5.15
CA LEU A 69 8.29 1.46 3.83
C LEU A 69 8.45 0.41 2.73
N PHE A 70 9.46 -0.46 2.81
CA PHE A 70 9.57 -1.61 1.90
C PHE A 70 8.34 -2.53 2.03
N LEU A 71 7.96 -2.88 3.26
CA LEU A 71 6.76 -3.68 3.53
C LEU A 71 5.49 -2.96 3.09
N LEU A 72 5.42 -1.64 3.28
CA LEU A 72 4.30 -0.84 2.79
C LEU A 72 4.14 -0.96 1.26
N GLY A 73 5.24 -0.84 0.52
CA GLY A 73 5.25 -1.02 -0.93
C GLY A 73 4.86 -2.43 -1.35
N LEU A 74 5.36 -3.45 -0.64
CA LEU A 74 5.06 -4.85 -0.90
C LEU A 74 3.59 -5.19 -0.64
N GLY A 75 3.02 -4.73 0.48
CA GLY A 75 1.61 -4.90 0.81
C GLY A 75 0.70 -4.21 -0.21
N TRP A 76 1.07 -3.02 -0.66
CA TRP A 76 0.37 -2.32 -1.74
C TRP A 76 0.41 -3.13 -3.04
N ASN A 77 1.56 -3.70 -3.42
CA ASN A 77 1.68 -4.51 -4.63
C ASN A 77 0.74 -5.72 -4.61
N PHE A 78 0.70 -6.45 -3.50
CA PHE A 78 -0.20 -7.61 -3.35
C PHE A 78 -1.67 -7.21 -3.51
N CYS A 79 -2.10 -6.13 -2.85
CA CYS A 79 -3.47 -5.63 -2.98
C CYS A 79 -3.78 -5.12 -4.39
N PHE A 80 -2.85 -4.39 -5.01
CA PHE A 80 -3.05 -3.77 -6.33
C PHE A 80 -3.16 -4.83 -7.44
N VAL A 81 -2.23 -5.79 -7.47
CA VAL A 81 -2.21 -6.86 -8.48
C VAL A 81 -3.41 -7.79 -8.31
N ALA A 82 -3.71 -8.21 -7.08
CA ALA A 82 -4.87 -9.06 -6.80
C ALA A 82 -6.20 -8.34 -7.04
N GLY A 83 -6.31 -7.07 -6.64
CA GLY A 83 -7.49 -6.24 -6.89
C GLY A 83 -7.77 -6.04 -8.37
N SER A 84 -6.72 -5.76 -9.16
CA SER A 84 -6.83 -5.64 -10.62
C SER A 84 -7.23 -6.96 -11.28
N ALA A 85 -6.74 -8.09 -10.78
CA ALA A 85 -7.16 -9.41 -11.23
C ALA A 85 -8.65 -9.65 -10.96
N LEU A 86 -9.15 -9.37 -9.75
CA LEU A 86 -10.59 -9.48 -9.44
C LEU A 86 -11.46 -8.57 -10.30
N LEU A 87 -11.01 -7.33 -10.53
CA LEU A 87 -11.76 -6.36 -11.31
C LEU A 87 -11.89 -6.84 -12.77
N THR A 88 -10.79 -7.29 -13.36
CA THR A 88 -10.78 -7.75 -14.75
C THR A 88 -11.50 -9.08 -14.96
N GLU A 89 -11.53 -9.97 -13.96
CA GLU A 89 -12.28 -11.23 -13.99
C GLU A 89 -13.80 -11.00 -14.03
N ALA A 90 -14.29 -9.94 -13.39
CA ALA A 90 -15.71 -9.57 -13.38
C ALA A 90 -16.18 -8.86 -14.66
N LEU A 91 -15.27 -8.54 -15.60
CA LEU A 91 -15.53 -7.69 -16.76
C LEU A 91 -15.39 -8.43 -18.08
N HIS A 92 -16.25 -8.05 -19.04
CA HIS A 92 -16.13 -8.49 -20.43
C HIS A 92 -14.82 -7.96 -21.07
N PRO A 93 -14.15 -8.72 -21.95
CA PRO A 93 -12.85 -8.35 -22.52
C PRO A 93 -12.82 -6.94 -23.15
N ILE A 94 -13.92 -6.53 -23.78
CA ILE A 94 -14.05 -5.23 -24.45
C ILE A 94 -14.10 -4.03 -23.48
N GLU A 95 -14.51 -4.27 -22.22
CA GLU A 95 -14.67 -3.22 -21.21
C GLU A 95 -13.46 -3.10 -20.28
N ARG A 96 -12.64 -4.17 -20.18
CA ARG A 96 -11.49 -4.26 -19.28
C ARG A 96 -10.55 -3.07 -19.40
N GLY A 97 -10.17 -2.69 -20.63
CA GLY A 97 -9.25 -1.58 -20.85
C GLY A 97 -9.79 -0.24 -20.33
N ARG A 98 -11.06 0.05 -20.59
CA ARG A 98 -11.71 1.30 -20.14
C ARG A 98 -11.82 1.36 -18.62
N ILE A 99 -12.26 0.26 -17.99
CA ILE A 99 -12.44 0.21 -16.53
C ILE A 99 -11.09 0.18 -15.80
N GLN A 100 -10.07 -0.49 -16.35
CA GLN A 100 -8.73 -0.46 -15.76
C GLN A 100 -8.15 0.96 -15.80
N GLY A 101 -8.33 1.69 -16.91
CA GLY A 101 -7.92 3.10 -16.99
C GLY A 101 -8.63 3.98 -15.94
N ALA A 102 -9.93 3.77 -15.74
CA ALA A 102 -10.67 4.47 -14.67
C ALA A 102 -10.18 4.10 -13.26
N ASN A 103 -9.87 2.83 -13.03
CA ASN A 103 -9.27 2.36 -11.78
C ASN A 103 -7.91 3.02 -11.53
N ASP A 104 -7.04 3.07 -12.53
CA ASP A 104 -5.71 3.67 -12.40
C ASP A 104 -5.81 5.18 -12.12
N MET A 105 -6.78 5.87 -12.73
CA MET A 105 -7.09 7.26 -12.40
C MET A 105 -7.52 7.44 -10.94
N LEU A 106 -8.42 6.58 -10.44
CA LEU A 106 -8.86 6.64 -9.04
C LEU A 106 -7.71 6.36 -8.07
N VAL A 107 -6.84 5.41 -8.38
CA VAL A 107 -5.63 5.12 -7.60
C VAL A 107 -4.69 6.32 -7.59
N ALA A 108 -4.48 6.98 -8.73
CA ALA A 108 -3.66 8.18 -8.82
C ALA A 108 -4.25 9.35 -8.00
N LEU A 109 -5.57 9.57 -8.08
CA LEU A 109 -6.26 10.60 -7.31
C LEU A 109 -6.18 10.33 -5.80
N ALA A 110 -6.43 9.09 -5.37
CA ALA A 110 -6.32 8.69 -3.98
C ALA A 110 -4.88 8.84 -3.46
N SER A 111 -3.88 8.46 -4.26
CA SER A 111 -2.46 8.61 -3.91
C SER A 111 -2.06 10.08 -3.81
N GLY A 112 -2.55 10.93 -4.72
CA GLY A 112 -2.34 12.38 -4.67
C GLY A 112 -2.97 13.02 -3.42
N ALA A 113 -4.23 12.69 -3.13
CA ALA A 113 -4.92 13.18 -1.94
C ALA A 113 -4.24 12.72 -0.64
N GLY A 114 -3.82 11.45 -0.57
CA GLY A 114 -3.06 10.90 0.55
C GLY A 114 -1.71 11.61 0.74
N SER A 115 -0.98 11.84 -0.35
CA SER A 115 0.32 12.55 -0.31
C SER A 115 0.18 13.98 0.20
N LEU A 116 -0.84 14.72 -0.27
CA LEU A 116 -1.14 16.08 0.20
C LEU A 116 -1.55 16.10 1.69
N SER A 117 -2.34 15.12 2.12
CA SER A 117 -2.81 15.04 3.51
C SER A 117 -1.72 14.61 4.49
N THR A 118 -0.74 13.81 4.04
CA THR A 118 0.31 13.25 4.88
C THR A 118 1.15 14.33 5.57
N GLY A 119 1.45 15.43 4.88
CA GLY A 119 2.21 16.56 5.47
C GLY A 119 1.48 17.21 6.65
N ALA A 120 0.17 17.43 6.53
CA ALA A 120 -0.64 17.99 7.60
C ALA A 120 -0.78 17.01 8.79
N ILE A 121 -0.97 15.73 8.51
CA ILE A 121 -1.03 14.67 9.54
C ILE A 121 0.30 14.58 10.30
N PHE A 122 1.42 14.60 9.56
CA PHE A 122 2.75 14.58 10.14
C PHE A 122 3.04 15.82 11.00
N ALA A 123 2.59 17.00 10.59
CA ALA A 123 2.75 18.22 11.39
C ALA A 123 1.98 18.16 12.73
N GLY A 124 0.84 17.47 12.77
CA GLY A 124 0.01 17.36 13.98
C GLY A 124 0.46 16.30 14.99
N GLY A 125 1.14 15.23 14.55
CA GLY A 125 1.51 14.12 15.45
C GLY A 125 2.62 13.20 14.95
N GLY A 126 3.44 13.67 14.01
CA GLY A 126 4.59 12.96 13.47
C GLY A 126 4.26 11.63 12.80
N MET A 127 5.24 10.73 12.80
CA MET A 127 5.09 9.38 12.24
C MET A 127 4.02 8.53 12.94
N ILE A 128 3.76 8.78 14.23
CA ILE A 128 2.73 8.05 14.98
C ILE A 128 1.35 8.36 14.40
N ALA A 129 1.05 9.63 14.14
CA ALA A 129 -0.22 10.02 13.52
C ALA A 129 -0.36 9.47 12.10
N VAL A 130 0.70 9.51 11.29
CA VAL A 130 0.71 8.96 9.93
C VAL A 130 0.45 7.46 9.95
N GLY A 131 1.16 6.71 10.80
CA GLY A 131 0.97 5.27 10.94
C GLY A 131 -0.40 4.90 11.50
N ALA A 132 -0.94 5.67 12.45
CA ALA A 132 -2.28 5.45 12.99
C ALA A 132 -3.39 5.66 11.94
N VAL A 133 -3.29 6.72 11.13
CA VAL A 133 -4.24 6.96 10.03
C VAL A 133 -4.12 5.86 8.97
N GLY A 134 -2.91 5.48 8.58
CA GLY A 134 -2.67 4.39 7.63
C GLY A 134 -3.24 3.05 8.12
N LEU A 135 -3.04 2.73 9.39
CA LEU A 135 -3.60 1.53 10.03
C LEU A 135 -5.13 1.59 10.06
N ALA A 136 -5.71 2.71 10.46
CA ALA A 136 -7.16 2.89 10.54
C ALA A 136 -7.83 2.70 9.16
N LEU A 137 -7.26 3.31 8.10
CA LEU A 137 -7.75 3.14 6.74
C LEU A 137 -7.62 1.68 6.27
N THR A 138 -6.47 1.04 6.52
CA THR A 138 -6.24 -0.36 6.16
C THR A 138 -7.28 -1.27 6.83
N LEU A 139 -7.52 -1.11 8.13
CA LEU A 139 -8.51 -1.90 8.86
C LEU A 139 -9.93 -1.60 8.38
N ALA A 140 -10.27 -0.33 8.12
CA ALA A 140 -11.60 0.05 7.63
C ALA A 140 -11.91 -0.59 6.26
N PHE A 141 -10.98 -0.53 5.31
CA PHE A 141 -11.16 -1.16 4.00
C PHE A 141 -11.20 -2.69 4.08
N THR A 142 -10.38 -3.29 4.95
CA THR A 142 -10.37 -4.74 5.16
C THR A 142 -11.68 -5.22 5.79
N ALA A 143 -12.20 -4.50 6.79
CA ALA A 143 -13.48 -4.78 7.43
C ALA A 143 -14.65 -4.62 6.44
N LEU A 144 -14.63 -3.55 5.63
CA LEU A 144 -15.62 -3.35 4.58
C LEU A 144 -15.60 -4.48 3.55
N ALA A 145 -14.42 -4.90 3.09
CA ALA A 145 -14.27 -6.01 2.16
C ALA A 145 -14.79 -7.33 2.75
N ALA A 146 -14.48 -7.61 4.02
CA ALA A 146 -14.98 -8.79 4.73
C ALA A 146 -16.52 -8.77 4.87
N TRP A 147 -17.09 -7.63 5.23
CA TRP A 147 -18.53 -7.44 5.38
C TRP A 147 -19.28 -7.60 4.04
N LEU A 148 -18.76 -7.03 2.95
CA LEU A 148 -19.34 -7.21 1.62
C LEU A 148 -19.28 -8.66 1.16
N ASN A 149 -18.24 -9.41 1.52
CA ASN A 149 -18.12 -10.82 1.20
C ASN A 149 -19.12 -11.68 1.98
N GLN A 150 -19.38 -11.37 3.25
CA GLN A 150 -20.40 -12.06 4.06
C GLN A 150 -21.82 -11.87 3.53
N ARG A 151 -22.12 -10.73 2.88
CA ARG A 151 -23.43 -10.47 2.29
C ARG A 151 -23.68 -11.18 0.96
N ARG A 152 -22.64 -11.75 0.34
CA ARG A 152 -22.74 -12.47 -0.94
C ARG A 152 -22.90 -13.99 -0.77
N THR A 153 -22.64 -14.51 0.43
CA THR A 153 -22.93 -15.88 0.86
C THR A 153 -24.28 -15.96 1.54
#